data_AF-A0A8T3SBU5-F1
#
_entry.id   AF-A0A8T3SBU5-F1
#
_cell.length_a   1.000
_cell.length_b   1.000
_cell.length_c   1.000
_cell.angle_alpha   90.00
_cell.angle_beta   90.00
_cell.angle_gamma   90.00
#
_symmetry.space_group_name_H-M   'P 1'
#
loop_
_entity.id
_entity.type
_entity.pdbx_description
1 polymer ?
#
loop_
_entity_poly.entity_id
_entity_poly.type
_entity_poly.pdbx_seq_one_letter_code
_entity_poly.pdbx_strand_id
1 'polypeptide(L)'
;GKLRPILEILQRSDFLEQLVPVLTRSGGVHVIIGRENTNDAMHEISLIFAPYGAPDRALGLLGVLGPTRMRYPRAIPTVRYLSTLMDELINSQYGETQ
;
A
#
# COMPACT_ATOMS: atom_id res chain seq x y z
N GLY A 1 -15.17 15.07 9.24
CA GLY A 1 -13.80 14.65 9.57
C GLY A 1 -13.01 14.42 8.29
N LYS A 2 -11.73 14.80 8.24
CA LYS A 2 -10.89 14.78 7.02
C LYS A 2 -10.68 13.38 6.39
N LEU A 3 -11.00 12.29 7.10
CA LEU A 3 -10.82 10.92 6.63
C LEU A 3 -11.80 10.50 5.52
N ARG A 4 -13.05 10.95 5.56
CA ARG A 4 -14.07 10.51 4.58
C ARG A 4 -13.73 10.93 3.14
N PRO A 5 -13.36 12.19 2.87
CA PRO A 5 -12.89 12.59 1.54
C PRO A 5 -11.68 11.78 1.05
N ILE A 6 -10.76 11.43 1.95
CA ILE A 6 -9.60 10.61 1.61
C ILE A 6 -10.04 9.20 1.19
N LEU A 7 -10.93 8.56 1.96
CA LEU A 7 -11.45 7.24 1.62
C LEU A 7 -12.19 7.24 0.28
N GLU A 8 -12.96 8.29 -0.01
CA GLU A 8 -13.62 8.47 -1.30
C GLU A 8 -12.61 8.54 -2.45
N ILE A 9 -11.46 9.21 -2.26
CA ILE A 9 -10.38 9.27 -3.25
C ILE A 9 -9.72 7.90 -3.45
N LEU A 10 -9.45 7.16 -2.37
CA LEU A 10 -8.83 5.84 -2.44
C LEU A 10 -9.68 4.83 -3.23
N GLN A 11 -11.00 5.03 -3.28
CA GLN A 11 -11.94 4.16 -4.01
C GLN A 11 -12.07 4.50 -5.49
N ARG A 12 -11.50 5.62 -5.95
CA ARG A 12 -11.59 5.99 -7.35
C ARG A 12 -10.61 5.19 -8.20
N SER A 13 -11.04 4.80 -9.39
CA SER A 13 -10.25 4.02 -10.34
C SER A 13 -8.93 4.70 -10.72
N ASP A 14 -8.95 6.02 -10.88
CA ASP A 14 -7.76 6.82 -11.23
C ASP A 14 -6.67 6.81 -10.13
N PHE A 15 -7.06 6.69 -8.86
CA PHE A 15 -6.10 6.51 -7.78
C PHE A 15 -5.54 5.08 -7.77
N LEU A 16 -6.39 4.07 -7.95
CA LEU A 16 -5.95 2.67 -8.01
C LEU A 16 -5.00 2.41 -9.19
N GLU A 17 -5.25 3.02 -10.35
CA GLU A 17 -4.37 2.95 -11.53
C GLU A 17 -2.94 3.43 -11.24
N GLN A 18 -2.77 4.45 -10.39
CA GLN A 18 -1.45 4.93 -9.98
C GLN A 18 -0.69 3.92 -9.11
N LEU A 19 -1.40 2.99 -8.48
CA LEU A 19 -0.82 1.96 -7.61
C LEU A 19 -0.52 0.65 -8.35
N VAL A 20 -1.14 0.41 -9.51
CA VAL A 20 -0.90 -0.81 -10.34
C VAL A 20 0.58 -1.02 -10.68
N PRO A 21 1.38 0.01 -11.05
CA PRO A 21 2.81 -0.17 -11.32
C PRO A 21 3.64 -0.63 -10.12
N VAL A 22 3.09 -0.54 -8.91
CA VAL A 22 3.73 -1.05 -7.69
C VAL A 22 3.43 -2.53 -7.48
N LEU A 23 2.22 -2.96 -7.81
CA LEU A 23 1.85 -4.39 -7.79
C LEU A 23 2.67 -5.24 -8.76
N THR A 24 3.09 -4.66 -9.89
CA THR A 24 3.87 -5.36 -10.91
C THR A 24 5.39 -5.35 -10.64
N ARG A 25 5.85 -4.60 -9.63
CA ARG A 25 7.25 -4.58 -9.20
C ARG A 25 7.43 -5.54 -8.04
N SER A 26 8.39 -6.45 -8.15
CA SER A 26 8.70 -7.40 -7.09
C SER A 26 9.39 -6.69 -5.92
N GLY A 27 8.70 -6.67 -4.78
CA GLY A 27 9.25 -6.29 -3.49
C GLY A 27 9.48 -4.80 -3.27
N GLY A 28 9.49 -4.42 -1.99
CA GLY A 28 9.90 -3.09 -1.55
C GLY A 28 8.76 -2.20 -1.06
N VAL A 29 9.10 -1.33 -0.10
CA VAL A 29 8.19 -0.32 0.43
C VAL A 29 8.21 0.89 -0.47
N HIS A 30 7.02 1.34 -0.87
CA HIS A 30 6.76 2.52 -1.68
C HIS A 30 6.19 3.61 -0.78
N VAL A 31 6.62 4.85 -1.03
CA VAL A 31 6.20 6.01 -0.25
C VAL A 31 5.77 7.09 -1.21
N ILE A 32 4.58 7.65 -0.99
CA ILE A 32 4.07 8.84 -1.67
C ILE A 32 3.85 9.91 -0.60
N ILE A 33 4.46 11.08 -0.75
CA ILE A 33 4.47 12.16 0.23
C ILE A 33 3.75 13.38 -0.33
N GLY A 34 2.57 13.67 0.22
CA GLY A 34 1.86 14.93 0.01
C GLY A 34 1.71 15.29 -1.47
N ARG A 35 2.51 16.25 -1.94
CA ARG A 35 2.44 16.78 -3.31
C ARG A 35 2.90 15.82 -4.40
N GLU A 36 3.46 14.68 -4.04
CA GLU A 36 3.67 13.58 -4.98
C GLU A 36 2.35 12.93 -5.41
N ASN A 37 1.26 13.14 -4.65
CA ASN A 37 -0.08 12.76 -5.09
C ASN A 37 -0.57 13.70 -6.19
N THR A 38 -1.13 13.11 -7.24
CA THR A 38 -1.78 13.85 -8.35
C THR A 38 -3.06 14.57 -7.94
N ASN A 39 -3.67 14.19 -6.82
CA ASN A 39 -4.89 14.80 -6.30
C ASN A 39 -4.57 15.79 -5.17
N ASP A 40 -4.98 17.05 -5.33
CA ASP A 40 -4.75 18.13 -4.35
C ASP A 40 -5.29 17.81 -2.96
N ALA A 41 -6.41 17.10 -2.86
CA ALA A 41 -6.98 16.70 -1.58
C ALA A 41 -6.11 15.68 -0.82
N MET A 42 -5.13 15.06 -1.48
CA MET A 42 -4.16 14.14 -0.88
C MET A 42 -2.83 14.84 -0.50
N HIS A 43 -2.66 16.14 -0.78
CA HIS A 43 -1.39 16.83 -0.53
C HIS A 43 -1.01 16.96 0.96
N GLU A 44 -1.96 16.82 1.87
CA GLU A 44 -1.73 16.79 3.32
C GLU A 44 -1.41 15.39 3.87
N ILE A 45 -1.40 14.37 3.00
CA ILE A 45 -1.35 12.97 3.36
C ILE A 45 -0.16 12.29 2.72
N SER A 46 0.45 11.36 3.45
CA SER A 46 1.40 10.40 2.92
C SER A 46 0.83 9.00 2.95
N LEU A 47 1.22 8.21 1.94
CA LEU A 47 0.91 6.80 1.79
C LEU A 47 2.23 6.02 1.86
N ILE A 48 2.27 4.98 2.69
CA ILE A 48 3.38 4.03 2.73
C ILE A 48 2.78 2.66 2.49
N PHE A 49 3.20 1.95 1.45
CA PHE A 49 2.60 0.69 1.06
C PHE A 49 3.61 -0.27 0.43
N ALA A 50 3.30 -1.56 0.43
CA ALA A 50 4.10 -2.61 -0.16
C ALA A 50 3.19 -3.68 -0.80
N PRO A 51 3.61 -4.31 -1.90
CA PRO A 51 2.89 -5.43 -2.48
C PRO A 51 3.07 -6.70 -1.64
N TYR A 52 2.01 -7.51 -1.59
CA TYR A 52 2.04 -8.86 -1.03
C TYR A 52 1.46 -9.88 -2.03
N GLY A 53 1.91 -11.11 -1.89
CA GLY A 53 1.43 -12.28 -2.62
C GLY A 53 1.98 -12.39 -4.04
N ALA A 54 1.29 -13.16 -4.86
CA ALA A 54 1.74 -13.51 -6.21
C ALA A 54 0.55 -13.59 -7.19
N PRO A 55 0.76 -13.35 -8.50
CA PRO A 55 -0.31 -13.34 -9.50
C PRO A 55 -1.10 -14.64 -9.63
N ASP A 56 -0.48 -15.78 -9.34
CA ASP A 56 -1.07 -17.13 -9.34
C ASP A 56 -1.78 -17.45 -8.01
N ARG A 57 -1.76 -16.53 -7.05
CA ARG A 57 -2.35 -16.63 -5.71
C ARG A 57 -3.18 -15.37 -5.44
N ALA A 58 -3.27 -14.96 -4.18
CA ALA A 58 -3.76 -13.63 -3.84
C ALA A 58 -2.66 -12.58 -4.09
N LEU A 59 -2.99 -11.48 -4.75
CA LEU A 59 -2.10 -10.33 -5.00
C LEU A 59 -2.77 -9.05 -4.50
N GLY A 60 -2.05 -8.22 -3.76
CA GLY A 60 -2.59 -6.96 -3.24
C GLY A 60 -1.55 -6.01 -2.69
N LEU A 61 -2.02 -4.85 -2.22
CA LEU A 61 -1.21 -3.84 -1.54
C LEU A 61 -1.61 -3.73 -0.08
N LEU A 62 -0.64 -3.65 0.81
CA LEU A 62 -0.82 -3.29 2.21
C LEU A 62 -0.13 -1.96 2.49
N GLY A 63 -0.78 -1.07 3.24
CA GLY A 63 -0.16 0.20 3.60
C GLY A 63 -0.80 0.96 4.73
N VAL A 64 -0.16 2.07 5.10
CA VAL A 64 -0.65 3.05 6.06
C VAL A 64 -0.85 4.41 5.39
N LEU A 65 -1.85 5.12 5.89
CA LEU A 65 -2.19 6.48 5.50
C LEU A 65 -2.07 7.40 6.73
N GLY A 66 -1.48 8.58 6.57
CA GLY A 66 -1.45 9.57 7.64
C GLY A 66 -0.90 10.92 7.21
N PRO A 67 -0.77 11.89 8.13
CA PRO A 67 -0.27 13.23 7.80
C PRO A 67 1.13 13.19 7.20
N THR A 68 1.47 14.20 6.39
CA THR A 68 2.81 14.33 5.78
C THR A 68 3.95 14.23 6.81
N ARG A 69 3.73 14.73 8.04
CA ARG A 69 4.68 14.61 9.17
C ARG A 69 4.33 13.42 10.08
N MET A 70 4.54 12.21 9.57
CA MET A 70 4.45 10.98 10.37
C MET A 70 5.84 10.44 10.77
N ARG A 71 5.87 9.43 11.64
CA ARG A 71 7.11 8.75 12.04
C ARG A 71 7.54 7.71 10.99
N TYR A 72 8.06 8.16 9.85
CA TYR A 72 8.53 7.28 8.76
C TYR A 72 9.49 6.16 9.22
N PRO A 73 10.47 6.41 10.11
CA PRO A 73 11.38 5.36 10.60
C PRO A 73 10.66 4.22 11.34
N ARG A 74 9.43 4.43 11.80
CA ARG A 74 8.58 3.38 12.36
C ARG A 74 7.63 2.81 11.30
N ALA A 75 6.98 3.66 10.52
CA ALA A 75 5.94 3.23 9.60
C ALA A 75 6.49 2.36 8.45
N ILE A 76 7.65 2.70 7.88
CA ILE A 76 8.29 1.95 6.79
C ILE A 76 8.60 0.50 7.20
N PRO A 77 9.35 0.23 8.29
CA PRO A 77 9.63 -1.15 8.69
C PRO A 77 8.38 -1.91 9.11
N THR A 78 7.37 -1.24 9.71
CA THR A 78 6.09 -1.89 10.04
C THR A 78 5.37 -2.39 8.78
N VAL A 79 5.23 -1.54 7.76
CA VAL A 79 4.58 -1.94 6.49
C VAL A 79 5.35 -3.07 5.83
N ARG A 80 6.69 -2.99 5.79
CA ARG A 80 7.54 -4.06 5.25
C ARG A 80 7.29 -5.40 5.94
N TYR A 81 7.35 -5.40 7.27
CA TYR A 81 7.16 -6.61 8.07
C TYR A 81 5.79 -7.24 7.84
N LEU A 82 4.73 -6.43 7.87
CA LEU A 82 3.37 -6.93 7.65
C LEU A 82 3.16 -7.44 6.21
N SER A 83 3.80 -6.83 5.21
CA SER A 83 3.79 -7.32 3.83
C SER A 83 4.40 -8.71 3.73
N THR A 84 5.57 -8.91 4.35
CA THR A 84 6.23 -10.22 4.39
C THR A 84 5.41 -11.26 5.15
N LEU A 85 4.78 -10.88 6.26
CA LEU A 85 3.86 -11.79 6.96
C LEU A 85 2.64 -12.17 6.12
N MET A 86 2.11 -11.25 5.32
CA MET A 86 1.02 -11.54 4.39
C MET A 86 1.48 -12.50 3.29
N ASP A 87 2.70 -12.35 2.78
CA ASP A 87 3.30 -13.31 1.84
C ASP A 87 3.35 -14.72 2.45
N GLU A 88 3.88 -14.84 3.67
CA GLU A 88 3.96 -16.12 4.40
C GLU A 88 2.56 -16.72 4.63
N LEU A 89 1.59 -15.92 5.05
CA LEU A 89 0.22 -16.36 5.29
C LEU A 89 -0.44 -16.88 4.02
N ILE A 90 -0.38 -16.11 2.93
CA ILE A 90 -0.92 -16.51 1.63
C ILE A 90 -0.23 -17.77 1.15
N ASN A 91 1.09 -17.85 1.29
CA ASN A 91 1.85 -19.01 0.87
C ASN A 91 1.53 -20.27 1.69
N SER A 92 1.18 -20.12 2.97
CA SER A 92 0.72 -21.22 3.82
C SER A 92 -0.70 -21.70 3.47
N GLN A 93 -1.61 -20.79 3.09
CA GLN A 93 -2.99 -21.12 2.72
C GLN A 93 -3.10 -21.79 1.35
N TYR A 94 -2.23 -21.42 0.41
CA TYR A 94 -2.11 -22.07 -0.90
C TYR A 94 -0.99 -23.15 -0.92
N GLY A 95 -0.54 -23.59 0.27
CA GLY A 95 0.49 -24.60 0.47
C GLY A 95 0.01 -26.06 0.43
N GLU A 96 -1.28 -26.33 0.22
CA GLU A 96 -1.83 -27.69 0.05
C GLU A 96 -2.28 -27.99 -1.38
N THR A 97 -1.47 -27.69 -2.40
CA THR A 97 -1.47 -28.52 -3.63
C THR A 97 -0.18 -28.29 -4.41
N GLN A 98 0.82 -29.16 -4.18
CA GLN A 98 1.73 -29.71 -5.19
C GLN A 98 2.58 -30.81 -4.56
#